data_AF-A0A3R6X4Y0-F1
#
_entry.id   AF-A0A3R6X4Y0-F1
#
_cell.length_a   1.000
_cell.length_b   1.000
_cell.length_c   1.000
_cell.angle_alpha   90.00
_cell.angle_beta   90.00
_cell.angle_gamma   90.00
#
_symmetry.space_group_name_H-M   'P 1'
#
loop_
_entity.id
_entity.type
_entity.pdbx_description
1 polymer ?
#
loop_
_entity_poly.entity_id
_entity_poly.type
_entity_poly.pdbx_seq_one_letter_code
_entity_poly.pdbx_strand_id
1 'polypeptide(L)'
;MIMSLKSWLTGVAVLTLAAAASPQEADQCAAPIPSPRLDCYPVQVNFPNATEETCLAQGCCWDALDAIPCAFGRATAPSTSLCDAVLPASRLACRNPRYFLTATDATTCAALGCCFDGTECFQPSFLGYDLKPQSWVETTSGYTGTLVLRSRGPFGNDISELSVEVTADASDQVRVRIFDPSFRRYEVPLPLHHPTTTSNSSSRNSTSSRLYSVSVTSSPFGIAITRISTGETLFNSTPAGHFNGLVFANQYLELSTSMPTSAPPTFFGLGEHVGRFLGNASGDRYTIWARDQPADTFHVHTSKGGDNVYGVHPFYIRVEDSGLAHGVFLLNSNALEAVATPHAITFRTVGGIIDLFVFVGPSA
;
A
#
# COMPACT_ATOMS: atom_id res chain seq x y z
N MET A 1 57.13 37.39 14.84
CA MET A 1 56.30 37.24 16.05
C MET A 1 55.06 36.46 15.65
N ILE A 2 55.02 35.21 16.08
CA ILE A 2 54.04 34.18 15.72
C ILE A 2 52.71 34.55 16.38
N MET A 3 51.63 34.68 15.61
CA MET A 3 50.27 34.69 16.16
C MET A 3 49.44 33.60 15.51
N SER A 4 48.95 32.74 16.40
CA SER A 4 48.23 31.49 16.23
C SER A 4 46.84 31.71 15.60
N LEU A 5 46.55 31.00 14.51
CA LEU A 5 45.18 30.71 14.08
C LEU A 5 44.68 29.51 14.89
N LYS A 6 43.73 29.74 15.81
CA LYS A 6 42.97 28.67 16.47
C LYS A 6 41.85 28.19 15.53
N SER A 7 41.95 26.94 15.10
CA SER A 7 40.88 26.20 14.41
C SER A 7 39.71 25.96 15.37
N TRP A 8 38.50 26.35 14.96
CA TRP A 8 37.26 25.87 15.56
C TRP A 8 36.77 24.68 14.74
N LEU A 9 37.07 23.47 15.23
CA LEU A 9 36.39 22.25 14.79
C LEU A 9 35.08 22.17 15.57
N THR A 10 33.98 22.59 14.97
CA THR A 10 32.63 22.23 15.44
C THR A 10 32.29 20.85 14.91
N GLY A 11 32.22 19.87 15.81
CA GLY A 11 31.83 18.50 15.50
C GLY A 11 30.42 18.44 14.93
N VAL A 12 30.29 17.85 13.75
CA VAL A 12 29.01 17.39 13.22
C VAL A 12 28.66 16.11 13.96
N ALA A 13 27.69 16.18 14.87
CA ALA A 13 27.09 15.00 15.44
C ALA A 13 26.29 14.30 14.33
N VAL A 14 26.84 13.20 13.81
CA VAL A 14 26.08 12.26 12.98
C VAL A 14 25.07 11.60 13.90
N LEU A 15 23.81 12.05 13.85
CA LEU A 15 22.71 11.27 14.39
C LEU A 15 22.51 10.06 13.49
N THR A 16 23.06 8.92 13.90
CA THR A 16 22.64 7.62 13.39
C THR A 16 21.21 7.38 13.86
N LEU A 17 20.24 7.57 12.98
CA LEU A 17 18.89 7.05 13.14
C LEU A 17 18.97 5.52 13.05
N ALA A 18 19.23 4.87 14.18
CA ALA A 18 19.07 3.43 14.26
C ALA A 18 17.58 3.13 14.06
N ALA A 19 17.23 2.48 12.96
CA ALA A 19 15.92 1.88 12.78
C ALA A 19 15.72 0.88 13.93
N ALA A 20 14.88 1.23 14.90
CA ALA A 20 14.58 0.33 16.01
C ALA A 20 13.85 -0.89 15.44
N ALA A 21 14.50 -2.04 15.48
CA ALA A 21 13.89 -3.31 15.11
C ALA A 21 12.65 -3.54 15.97
N SER A 22 11.54 -3.91 15.34
CA SER A 22 10.32 -4.25 16.07
C SER A 22 10.57 -5.47 16.98
N PRO A 23 9.80 -5.68 18.06
CA PRO A 23 10.02 -6.81 18.98
C PRO A 23 10.07 -8.18 18.28
N GLN A 24 9.35 -8.32 17.16
CA GLN A 24 9.31 -9.53 16.34
C GLN A 24 10.62 -9.77 15.56
N GLU A 25 11.38 -8.70 15.27
CA GLU A 25 12.66 -8.78 14.53
C GLU A 25 13.85 -9.17 15.42
N ALA A 26 13.81 -8.78 16.68
CA ALA A 26 14.84 -9.18 17.64
C ALA A 26 14.83 -10.71 17.86
N ASP A 27 13.66 -11.34 17.79
CA ASP A 27 13.48 -12.77 18.02
C ASP A 27 13.89 -13.63 16.81
N GLN A 28 13.57 -13.20 15.57
CA GLN A 28 13.92 -13.95 14.35
C GLN A 28 15.44 -14.06 14.08
N CYS A 29 16.22 -13.10 14.60
CA CYS A 29 17.67 -13.05 14.41
C CYS A 29 18.46 -13.61 15.61
N ALA A 30 17.79 -13.98 16.70
CA ALA A 30 18.43 -14.57 17.88
C ALA A 30 18.79 -16.05 17.67
N ALA A 31 18.12 -16.73 16.73
CA ALA A 31 18.39 -18.12 16.36
C ALA A 31 19.35 -18.21 15.16
N PRO A 32 20.11 -19.33 15.03
CA PRO A 32 20.92 -19.57 13.84
C PRO A 32 20.10 -19.50 12.55
N ILE A 33 20.71 -18.97 11.49
CA ILE A 33 20.10 -18.88 10.16
C ILE A 33 19.61 -20.27 9.71
N PRO A 34 18.34 -20.41 9.29
CA PRO A 34 17.79 -21.70 8.89
C PRO A 34 18.48 -22.28 7.64
N SER A 35 18.50 -23.61 7.53
CA SER A 35 18.94 -24.34 6.34
C SER A 35 17.73 -24.86 5.56
N PRO A 36 17.65 -24.66 4.22
CA PRO A 36 18.64 -23.98 3.38
C PRO A 36 18.69 -22.48 3.65
N ARG A 37 19.91 -21.93 3.65
CA ARG A 37 20.15 -20.49 3.83
C ARG A 37 19.53 -19.71 2.67
N LEU A 38 18.91 -18.58 2.99
CA LEU A 38 18.34 -17.66 2.01
C LEU A 38 18.91 -16.25 2.24
N ASP A 39 19.68 -15.75 1.27
CA ASP A 39 20.32 -14.43 1.39
C ASP A 39 19.38 -13.31 0.96
N CYS A 40 19.11 -12.35 1.83
CA CYS A 40 18.20 -11.25 1.49
C CYS A 40 18.75 -10.33 0.40
N TYR A 41 20.07 -10.24 0.35
CA TYR A 41 20.79 -9.40 -0.59
C TYR A 41 21.88 -10.25 -1.25
N PRO A 42 21.51 -11.09 -2.25
CA PRO A 42 22.48 -11.93 -2.92
C PRO A 42 23.53 -11.04 -3.60
N VAL A 43 24.81 -11.38 -3.44
CA VAL A 43 25.91 -10.61 -4.01
C VAL A 43 25.76 -10.59 -5.53
N GLN A 44 25.67 -9.38 -6.10
CA GLN A 44 25.65 -9.20 -7.56
C GLN A 44 26.84 -8.35 -7.99
N VAL A 45 27.50 -8.80 -9.06
CA VAL A 45 28.62 -8.08 -9.67
C VAL A 45 28.11 -6.70 -10.12
N ASN A 46 28.80 -5.64 -9.68
CA ASN A 46 28.47 -4.22 -9.94
C ASN A 46 27.28 -3.63 -9.16
N PHE A 47 26.71 -4.35 -8.19
CA PHE A 47 25.75 -3.77 -7.25
C PHE A 47 26.41 -3.54 -5.89
N PRO A 48 26.02 -2.49 -5.15
CA PRO A 48 26.52 -2.28 -3.80
C PRO A 48 26.12 -3.47 -2.92
N ASN A 49 27.05 -4.02 -2.15
CA ASN A 49 26.74 -5.06 -1.16
C ASN A 49 25.84 -4.47 -0.06
N ALA A 50 25.06 -5.34 0.60
CA ALA A 50 24.29 -4.92 1.76
C ALA A 50 25.20 -4.35 2.86
N THR A 51 24.74 -3.28 3.49
CA THR A 51 25.19 -2.82 4.81
C THR A 51 24.28 -3.40 5.89
N GLU A 52 24.74 -3.38 7.15
CA GLU A 52 23.92 -3.76 8.31
C GLU A 52 22.57 -3.04 8.31
N GLU A 53 22.60 -1.71 8.13
CA GLU A 53 21.39 -0.88 8.06
C GLU A 53 20.43 -1.34 6.96
N THR A 54 20.93 -1.53 5.72
CA THR A 54 20.06 -1.98 4.62
C THR A 54 19.56 -3.40 4.82
N CYS A 55 20.31 -4.25 5.52
CA CYS A 55 19.88 -5.62 5.83
C CYS A 55 18.74 -5.63 6.83
N LEU A 56 18.92 -4.91 7.94
CA LEU A 56 17.90 -4.80 8.98
C LEU A 56 16.64 -4.10 8.46
N ALA A 57 16.79 -3.09 7.58
CA ALA A 57 15.65 -2.42 6.97
C ALA A 57 14.79 -3.37 6.10
N GLN A 58 15.41 -4.33 5.42
CA GLN A 58 14.73 -5.43 4.69
C GLN A 58 14.06 -6.46 5.61
N GLY A 59 14.21 -6.32 6.93
CA GLY A 59 13.70 -7.28 7.92
C GLY A 59 14.55 -8.54 8.01
N CYS A 60 15.83 -8.45 7.66
CA CYS A 60 16.78 -9.56 7.64
C CYS A 60 17.77 -9.49 8.80
N CYS A 61 18.55 -10.55 8.97
CA CYS A 61 19.53 -10.67 10.04
C CYS A 61 20.93 -10.41 9.51
N TRP A 62 21.67 -9.56 10.23
CA TRP A 62 23.04 -9.22 9.91
C TRP A 62 24.03 -10.02 10.76
N ASP A 63 25.02 -10.64 10.11
CA ASP A 63 26.19 -11.26 10.75
C ASP A 63 27.47 -10.90 9.99
N ALA A 64 28.29 -10.02 10.56
CA ALA A 64 29.53 -9.57 9.95
C ALA A 64 30.60 -10.69 9.81
N LEU A 65 30.43 -11.83 10.49
CA LEU A 65 31.34 -12.96 10.42
C LEU A 65 31.00 -13.93 9.28
N ASP A 66 29.78 -13.85 8.74
CA ASP A 66 29.34 -14.66 7.61
C ASP A 66 29.94 -14.17 6.29
N ALA A 67 30.18 -15.11 5.37
CA ALA A 67 30.67 -14.80 4.02
C ALA A 67 29.71 -13.88 3.23
N ILE A 68 28.41 -14.02 3.49
CA ILE A 68 27.37 -13.08 3.03
C ILE A 68 26.72 -12.55 4.31
N PRO A 69 26.94 -11.29 4.71
CA PRO A 69 26.50 -10.83 6.02
C PRO A 69 25.00 -10.66 6.22
N CYS A 70 24.16 -10.85 5.19
CA CYS A 70 22.73 -10.56 5.25
C CYS A 70 21.85 -11.74 4.78
N ALA A 71 21.13 -12.36 5.72
CA ALA A 71 20.23 -13.48 5.43
C ALA A 71 18.89 -13.38 6.15
N PHE A 72 17.91 -14.10 5.63
CA PHE A 72 16.62 -14.25 6.30
C PHE A 72 16.81 -15.04 7.59
N GLY A 73 16.32 -14.47 8.69
CA GLY A 73 16.25 -15.16 9.98
C GLY A 73 15.21 -16.26 9.99
N ARG A 74 15.03 -16.88 11.16
CA ARG A 74 13.99 -17.88 11.34
C ARG A 74 12.64 -17.19 11.51
N ALA A 75 11.75 -17.39 10.54
CA ALA A 75 10.37 -16.90 10.64
C ALA A 75 9.44 -17.94 11.29
N THR A 76 8.44 -17.47 12.01
CA THR A 76 7.36 -18.32 12.52
C THR A 76 6.32 -18.56 11.44
N ALA A 77 5.80 -19.78 11.37
CA ALA A 77 4.68 -20.10 10.49
C ALA A 77 3.48 -19.17 10.78
N PRO A 78 2.85 -18.57 9.77
CA PRO A 78 1.65 -17.76 9.97
C PRO A 78 0.51 -18.60 10.54
N SER A 79 -0.38 -17.96 11.29
CA SER A 79 -1.63 -18.60 11.73
C SER A 79 -2.53 -18.91 10.53
N THR A 80 -3.33 -19.98 10.62
CA THR A 80 -4.28 -20.39 9.57
C THR A 80 -5.20 -19.26 9.13
N SER A 81 -5.71 -18.44 10.05
CA SER A 81 -6.56 -17.29 9.74
C SER A 81 -5.90 -16.24 8.84
N LEU A 82 -4.58 -16.04 8.95
CA LEU A 82 -3.83 -15.13 8.07
C LEU A 82 -3.59 -15.74 6.69
N CYS A 83 -3.55 -17.08 6.61
CA CYS A 83 -3.44 -17.78 5.33
C CYS A 83 -4.77 -17.81 4.58
N ASP A 84 -5.86 -18.12 5.28
CA ASP A 84 -7.20 -18.24 4.70
C ASP A 84 -7.76 -16.90 4.22
N ALA A 85 -7.30 -15.79 4.79
CA ALA A 85 -7.69 -14.42 4.39
C ALA A 85 -7.12 -14.00 3.01
N VAL A 86 -6.13 -14.73 2.46
CA VAL A 86 -5.49 -14.38 1.18
C VAL A 86 -6.18 -15.12 0.03
N LEU A 87 -7.03 -14.40 -0.69
CA LEU A 87 -7.68 -14.91 -1.90
C LEU A 87 -6.63 -15.30 -2.95
N PRO A 88 -6.79 -16.43 -3.68
CA PRO A 88 -5.85 -16.88 -4.70
C PRO A 88 -5.43 -15.79 -5.70
N ALA A 89 -6.38 -14.99 -6.18
CA ALA A 89 -6.12 -13.90 -7.11
C ALA A 89 -5.17 -12.81 -6.55
N SER A 90 -5.15 -12.64 -5.23
CA SER A 90 -4.35 -11.64 -4.52
C SER A 90 -3.04 -12.19 -3.96
N ARG A 91 -2.79 -13.51 -4.06
CA ARG A 91 -1.58 -14.14 -3.55
C ARG A 91 -0.33 -13.55 -4.20
N LEU A 92 0.63 -13.24 -3.35
CA LEU A 92 1.99 -12.89 -3.74
C LEU A 92 2.90 -14.08 -3.45
N ALA A 93 3.86 -14.33 -4.34
CA ALA A 93 4.87 -15.35 -4.08
C ALA A 93 5.57 -15.07 -2.75
N CYS A 94 5.79 -16.12 -1.96
CA CYS A 94 6.45 -16.00 -0.66
C CYS A 94 7.79 -15.26 -0.74
N ARG A 95 8.57 -15.52 -1.79
CA ARG A 95 9.79 -14.78 -2.12
C ARG A 95 9.84 -14.57 -3.63
N ASN A 96 10.65 -13.62 -4.09
CA ASN A 96 10.80 -13.37 -5.51
C ASN A 96 11.37 -14.62 -6.21
N PRO A 97 10.59 -15.32 -7.05
CA PRO A 97 11.00 -16.61 -7.61
C PRO A 97 12.16 -16.47 -8.62
N ARG A 98 12.50 -15.25 -9.05
CA ARG A 98 13.68 -14.99 -9.88
C ARG A 98 15.00 -15.16 -9.12
N TYR A 99 14.98 -14.86 -7.82
CA TYR A 99 16.19 -14.84 -6.98
C TYR A 99 16.18 -15.93 -5.90
N PHE A 100 15.03 -16.53 -5.64
CA PHE A 100 14.82 -17.47 -4.56
C PHE A 100 14.16 -18.75 -5.03
N LEU A 101 14.48 -19.86 -4.36
CA LEU A 101 13.84 -21.14 -4.59
C LEU A 101 12.36 -21.06 -4.18
N THR A 102 11.47 -21.49 -5.07
CA THR A 102 10.07 -21.66 -4.74
C THR A 102 9.91 -22.87 -3.84
N ALA A 103 9.44 -22.66 -2.61
CA ALA A 103 9.14 -23.76 -1.70
C ALA A 103 7.98 -24.61 -2.24
N THR A 104 8.20 -25.91 -2.37
CA THR A 104 7.21 -26.88 -2.90
C THR A 104 6.57 -27.74 -1.82
N ASP A 105 6.90 -27.50 -0.56
CA ASP A 105 6.37 -28.22 0.60
C ASP A 105 6.06 -27.28 1.76
N ALA A 106 5.16 -27.73 2.63
CA ALA A 106 4.68 -26.95 3.77
C ALA A 106 5.77 -26.60 4.78
N THR A 107 6.77 -27.47 4.98
CA THR A 107 7.82 -27.28 5.99
C THR A 107 8.75 -26.15 5.56
N THR A 108 9.21 -26.20 4.32
CA THR A 108 10.06 -25.15 3.74
C THR A 108 9.30 -23.84 3.66
N CYS A 109 8.03 -23.85 3.23
CA CYS A 109 7.22 -22.63 3.14
C CYS A 109 7.00 -21.98 4.52
N ALA A 110 6.69 -22.78 5.54
CA ALA A 110 6.51 -22.31 6.91
C ALA A 110 7.81 -21.72 7.49
N ALA A 111 8.97 -22.30 7.16
CA ALA A 111 10.27 -21.77 7.58
C ALA A 111 10.58 -20.38 6.97
N LEU A 112 9.96 -20.05 5.82
CA LEU A 112 10.02 -18.72 5.20
C LEU A 112 8.99 -17.74 5.79
N GLY A 113 8.17 -18.18 6.76
CA GLY A 113 7.10 -17.36 7.34
C GLY A 113 5.90 -17.19 6.41
N CYS A 114 5.67 -18.17 5.54
CA CYS A 114 4.65 -18.11 4.49
C CYS A 114 3.59 -19.21 4.63
N CYS A 115 2.51 -19.05 3.86
CA CYS A 115 1.38 -19.95 3.81
C CYS A 115 1.51 -20.95 2.67
N PHE A 116 1.10 -22.19 2.90
CA PHE A 116 1.10 -23.26 1.91
C PHE A 116 -0.27 -23.91 1.83
N ASP A 117 -0.84 -24.02 0.63
CA ASP A 117 -2.18 -24.61 0.41
C ASP A 117 -2.16 -26.05 -0.11
N GLY A 118 -0.97 -26.66 -0.22
CA GLY A 118 -0.78 -27.96 -0.85
C GLY A 118 -0.21 -27.86 -2.27
N THR A 119 -0.32 -26.69 -2.91
CA THR A 119 0.14 -26.46 -4.29
C THR A 119 1.13 -25.32 -4.41
N GLU A 120 0.92 -24.22 -3.69
CA GLU A 120 1.76 -23.03 -3.78
C GLU A 120 2.14 -22.47 -2.41
N CYS A 121 3.31 -21.84 -2.36
CA CYS A 121 3.81 -21.10 -1.19
C CYS A 121 3.66 -19.59 -1.41
N PHE A 122 2.84 -18.94 -0.59
CA PHE A 122 2.44 -17.54 -0.75
C PHE A 122 2.55 -16.74 0.54
N GLN A 123 2.65 -15.41 0.41
CA GLN A 123 2.67 -14.49 1.54
C GLN A 123 1.36 -14.55 2.36
N PRO A 124 1.42 -14.51 3.70
CA PRO A 124 0.21 -14.40 4.53
C PRO A 124 -0.45 -13.02 4.37
N SER A 125 -1.66 -12.86 4.92
CA SER A 125 -2.30 -11.55 4.97
C SER A 125 -1.54 -10.61 5.94
N PHE A 126 -1.44 -9.34 5.57
CA PHE A 126 -0.79 -8.31 6.40
C PHE A 126 -1.83 -7.49 7.14
N LEU A 127 -1.60 -7.18 8.42
CA LEU A 127 -2.48 -6.30 9.20
C LEU A 127 -2.19 -4.82 8.94
N GLY A 128 -0.98 -4.48 8.53
CA GLY A 128 -0.58 -3.12 8.14
C GLY A 128 -0.27 -2.23 9.34
N TYR A 129 -1.08 -1.19 9.53
CA TYR A 129 -0.86 -0.11 10.51
C TYR A 129 -1.98 -0.04 11.53
N ASP A 130 -1.71 0.54 12.70
CA ASP A 130 -2.72 1.00 13.65
C ASP A 130 -2.74 2.54 13.68
N LEU A 131 -3.90 3.13 13.95
CA LEU A 131 -4.03 4.55 14.25
C LEU A 131 -3.49 4.81 15.66
N LYS A 132 -2.50 5.69 15.78
CA LYS A 132 -1.93 6.11 17.07
C LYS A 132 -3.05 6.68 17.94
N PRO A 133 -3.25 6.16 19.16
CA PRO A 133 -4.29 6.64 20.06
C PRO A 133 -4.26 8.17 20.19
N GLN A 134 -5.46 8.79 20.19
CA GLN A 134 -5.66 10.24 20.30
C GLN A 134 -5.01 11.11 19.20
N SER A 135 -4.42 10.52 18.15
CA SER A 135 -3.83 11.29 17.04
C SER A 135 -4.85 11.75 16.00
N TRP A 136 -6.03 11.12 15.94
CA TRP A 136 -7.08 11.50 15.00
C TRP A 136 -7.79 12.77 15.44
N VAL A 137 -7.54 13.85 14.72
CA VAL A 137 -7.99 15.20 15.08
C VAL A 137 -8.68 15.84 13.88
N GLU A 138 -9.81 16.49 14.15
CA GLU A 138 -10.52 17.32 13.16
C GLU A 138 -9.79 18.65 12.95
N THR A 139 -9.65 19.06 11.70
CA THR A 139 -9.02 20.30 11.27
C THR A 139 -10.05 21.22 10.63
N THR A 140 -9.65 22.44 10.25
CA THR A 140 -10.54 23.38 9.55
C THR A 140 -11.04 22.87 8.20
N SER A 141 -10.28 21.97 7.55
CA SER A 141 -10.57 21.45 6.22
C SER A 141 -10.83 19.95 6.18
N GLY A 142 -10.78 19.23 7.30
CA GLY A 142 -11.01 17.78 7.35
C GLY A 142 -10.41 17.12 8.58
N TYR A 143 -9.48 16.19 8.42
CA TYR A 143 -8.91 15.39 9.52
C TYR A 143 -7.42 15.13 9.33
N THR A 144 -6.72 14.85 10.43
CA THR A 144 -5.34 14.33 10.40
C THR A 144 -5.16 13.24 11.45
N GLY A 145 -4.20 12.35 11.24
CA GLY A 145 -3.82 11.30 12.19
C GLY A 145 -2.43 10.76 11.95
N THR A 146 -1.93 10.01 12.92
CA THR A 146 -0.63 9.32 12.83
C THR A 146 -0.86 7.82 12.81
N LEU A 147 -0.27 7.12 11.85
CA LEU A 147 -0.33 5.67 11.75
C LEU A 147 0.99 5.06 12.19
N VAL A 148 0.94 3.97 12.93
CA VAL A 148 2.13 3.26 13.42
C VAL A 148 2.11 1.84 12.87
N LEU A 149 3.25 1.39 12.33
CA LEU A 149 3.37 0.07 11.73
C LEU A 149 3.08 -1.01 12.77
N ARG A 150 2.11 -1.88 12.46
CA ARG A 150 1.74 -3.05 13.28
C ARG A 150 2.39 -4.33 12.76
N SER A 151 2.35 -4.53 11.45
CA SER A 151 2.96 -5.68 10.78
C SER A 151 3.55 -5.25 9.45
N ARG A 152 4.78 -5.70 9.18
CA ARG A 152 5.47 -5.46 7.91
C ARG A 152 4.72 -6.09 6.73
N GLY A 153 4.86 -5.46 5.57
CA GLY A 153 4.42 -6.01 4.30
C GLY A 153 5.37 -7.08 3.74
N PRO A 154 5.16 -7.49 2.48
CA PRO A 154 5.86 -8.63 1.86
C PRO A 154 7.32 -8.38 1.50
N PHE A 155 7.75 -7.11 1.37
CA PHE A 155 9.03 -6.73 0.75
C PHE A 155 9.96 -5.92 1.64
N GLY A 156 9.65 -5.76 2.93
CA GLY A 156 10.47 -5.00 3.88
C GLY A 156 10.59 -3.51 3.55
N ASN A 157 11.44 -2.79 4.30
CA ASN A 157 11.55 -1.33 4.30
C ASN A 157 10.20 -0.60 4.47
N ASP A 158 9.33 -1.18 5.29
CA ASP A 158 8.09 -0.53 5.72
C ASP A 158 8.41 0.72 6.54
N ILE A 159 7.65 1.78 6.30
CA ILE A 159 7.84 3.06 6.99
C ILE A 159 7.16 2.98 8.36
N SER A 160 7.94 3.04 9.44
CA SER A 160 7.40 2.78 10.79
C SER A 160 6.29 3.72 11.28
N GLU A 161 6.31 5.00 10.87
CA GLU A 161 5.30 6.00 11.23
C GLU A 161 4.87 6.78 9.97
N LEU A 162 3.56 6.89 9.74
CA LEU A 162 2.98 7.63 8.61
C LEU A 162 2.07 8.75 9.11
N SER A 163 1.91 9.79 8.30
CA SER A 163 0.85 10.77 8.45
C SER A 163 -0.32 10.43 7.53
N VAL A 164 -1.55 10.54 8.04
CA VAL A 164 -2.77 10.56 7.24
C VAL A 164 -3.41 11.94 7.31
N GLU A 165 -3.74 12.49 6.14
CA GLU A 165 -4.43 13.77 5.98
C GLU A 165 -5.69 13.57 5.13
N VAL A 166 -6.82 14.03 5.64
CA VAL A 166 -8.09 14.02 4.92
C VAL A 166 -8.53 15.46 4.68
N THR A 167 -8.68 15.83 3.41
CA THR A 167 -9.28 17.10 3.00
C THR A 167 -10.73 16.85 2.57
N ALA A 168 -11.65 17.51 3.25
CA ALA A 168 -13.10 17.34 3.17
C ALA A 168 -13.83 18.70 3.15
N ASP A 169 -13.28 19.71 2.47
CA ASP A 169 -13.88 21.04 2.31
C ASP A 169 -14.93 21.09 1.19
N ALA A 170 -14.73 20.29 0.13
CA ALA A 170 -15.70 20.10 -0.94
C ALA A 170 -16.91 19.25 -0.51
N SER A 171 -18.08 19.55 -1.05
CA SER A 171 -19.32 18.82 -0.74
C SER A 171 -19.36 17.41 -1.31
N ASP A 172 -18.72 17.19 -2.46
CA ASP A 172 -18.84 16.00 -3.31
C ASP A 172 -17.49 15.31 -3.60
N GLN A 173 -16.42 15.80 -3.00
CA GLN A 173 -15.08 15.25 -3.13
C GLN A 173 -14.42 15.16 -1.76
N VAL A 174 -13.71 14.07 -1.52
CA VAL A 174 -12.79 13.93 -0.39
C VAL A 174 -11.43 13.47 -0.90
N ARG A 175 -10.36 14.03 -0.35
CA ARG A 175 -8.97 13.65 -0.66
C ARG A 175 -8.32 13.05 0.58
N VAL A 176 -7.71 11.88 0.45
CA VAL A 176 -7.00 11.16 1.51
C VAL A 176 -5.55 10.99 1.09
N ARG A 177 -4.63 11.58 1.84
CA ARG A 177 -3.19 11.43 1.66
C ARG A 177 -2.62 10.59 2.79
N ILE A 178 -1.80 9.61 2.46
CA ILE A 178 -0.98 8.86 3.41
C ILE A 178 0.46 8.90 2.94
N PHE A 179 1.35 9.39 3.78
CA PHE A 179 2.74 9.65 3.41
C PHE A 179 3.69 9.54 4.60
N ASP A 180 4.98 9.43 4.30
CA ASP A 180 6.06 9.48 5.29
C ASP A 180 6.29 10.93 5.74
N PRO A 181 6.06 11.27 7.02
CA PRO A 181 6.26 12.64 7.51
C PRO A 181 7.74 13.01 7.68
N SER A 182 8.62 12.02 7.79
CA SER A 182 10.06 12.20 8.03
C SER A 182 10.85 12.36 6.75
N PHE A 183 10.39 11.72 5.67
CA PHE A 183 11.06 11.75 4.37
C PHE A 183 10.10 12.06 3.23
N ARG A 184 10.36 13.15 2.51
CA ARG A 184 9.56 13.51 1.33
C ARG A 184 9.74 12.46 0.24
N ARG A 185 8.64 11.87 -0.18
CA ARG A 185 8.59 10.91 -1.29
C ARG A 185 8.15 11.60 -2.56
N TYR A 186 8.28 10.89 -3.69
CA TYR A 186 7.77 11.38 -4.97
C TYR A 186 6.25 11.59 -4.89
N GLU A 187 5.79 12.76 -5.33
CA GLU A 187 4.39 13.09 -5.53
C GLU A 187 4.22 13.55 -6.98
N VAL A 188 3.10 13.19 -7.61
CA VAL A 188 2.83 13.60 -9.00
C VAL A 188 2.78 15.14 -9.05
N PRO A 189 3.61 15.80 -9.87
CA PRO A 189 3.69 17.27 -9.91
C PRO A 189 2.52 17.85 -10.73
N LEU A 190 1.30 17.66 -10.23
CA LEU A 190 0.07 18.13 -10.84
C LEU A 190 -0.48 19.31 -10.04
N PRO A 191 -0.68 20.49 -10.65
CA PRO A 191 -1.40 21.58 -10.02
C PRO A 191 -2.85 21.18 -9.80
N LEU A 192 -3.22 20.88 -8.56
CA LEU A 192 -4.59 20.53 -8.21
C LEU A 192 -5.40 21.81 -8.01
N HIS A 193 -6.52 21.91 -8.71
CA HIS A 193 -7.52 22.93 -8.41
C HIS A 193 -8.21 22.54 -7.10
N HIS A 194 -7.83 23.19 -6.01
CA HIS A 194 -8.61 23.13 -4.79
C HIS A 194 -9.94 23.84 -5.05
N PRO A 195 -11.10 23.22 -4.76
CA PRO A 195 -12.37 23.91 -4.85
C PRO A 195 -12.34 25.11 -3.91
N THR A 196 -12.10 26.29 -4.48
CA THR A 196 -12.06 27.54 -3.73
C THR A 196 -13.44 27.76 -3.15
N THR A 197 -13.52 28.02 -1.84
CA THR A 197 -14.68 28.62 -1.20
C THR A 197 -14.86 30.05 -1.71
N THR A 198 -15.18 30.24 -2.99
CA THR A 198 -15.65 31.52 -3.53
C THR A 198 -17.14 31.62 -3.24
N SER A 199 -17.46 31.93 -1.98
CA SER A 199 -18.63 32.74 -1.70
C SER A 199 -18.23 33.87 -0.77
N ASN A 200 -18.28 35.09 -1.30
CA ASN A 200 -18.46 36.29 -0.51
C ASN A 200 -19.77 36.10 0.28
N SER A 201 -19.70 35.55 1.49
CA SER A 201 -20.80 35.59 2.44
C SER A 201 -20.23 35.67 3.85
N SER A 202 -20.55 36.79 4.49
CA SER A 202 -20.44 37.08 5.91
C SER A 202 -21.34 36.18 6.77
N SER A 203 -21.30 34.86 6.56
CA SER A 203 -21.98 33.86 7.38
C SER A 203 -21.03 32.71 7.72
N ARG A 204 -20.31 32.86 8.83
CA ARG A 204 -19.57 31.77 9.52
C ARG A 204 -20.56 30.78 10.16
N ASN A 205 -21.46 30.21 9.36
CA ASN A 205 -22.41 29.18 9.79
C ASN A 205 -23.01 28.42 8.59
N SER A 206 -22.17 28.01 7.64
CA SER A 206 -22.56 27.05 6.61
C SER A 206 -21.51 25.95 6.59
N THR A 207 -21.74 24.90 7.38
CA THR A 207 -21.37 23.55 6.95
C THR A 207 -21.94 23.38 5.55
N SER A 208 -21.12 23.60 4.50
CA SER A 208 -21.40 23.02 3.19
C SER A 208 -21.80 21.57 3.45
N SER A 209 -23.05 21.21 3.16
CA SER A 209 -23.59 19.91 3.56
C SER A 209 -22.88 18.84 2.74
N ARG A 210 -21.77 18.32 3.29
CA ARG A 210 -21.01 17.21 2.70
C ARG A 210 -22.00 16.12 2.32
N LEU A 211 -21.84 15.57 1.13
CA LEU A 211 -22.64 14.43 0.65
C LEU A 211 -22.16 13.11 1.25
N TYR A 212 -21.06 13.15 2.00
CA TYR A 212 -20.36 12.01 2.57
C TYR A 212 -19.96 12.25 4.03
N SER A 213 -19.79 11.16 4.75
CA SER A 213 -19.15 11.11 6.07
C SER A 213 -17.83 10.35 5.99
N VAL A 214 -16.86 10.73 6.82
CA VAL A 214 -15.57 10.05 6.98
C VAL A 214 -15.52 9.40 8.35
N SER A 215 -15.13 8.13 8.40
CA SER A 215 -14.88 7.39 9.63
C SER A 215 -13.62 6.55 9.54
N VAL A 216 -13.07 6.14 10.68
CA VAL A 216 -11.84 5.34 10.76
C VAL A 216 -12.01 4.16 11.70
N THR A 217 -11.42 3.03 11.32
CA THR A 217 -11.13 1.90 12.21
C THR A 217 -9.71 2.10 12.73
N SER A 218 -9.49 1.96 14.04
CA SER A 218 -8.17 2.24 14.63
C SER A 218 -7.20 1.07 14.51
N SER A 219 -7.68 -0.18 14.54
CA SER A 219 -6.81 -1.34 14.71
C SER A 219 -7.41 -2.64 14.15
N PRO A 220 -6.90 -3.17 13.03
CA PRO A 220 -6.02 -2.50 12.08
C PRO A 220 -6.64 -1.24 11.47
N PHE A 221 -5.81 -0.29 11.05
CA PHE A 221 -6.25 0.98 10.48
C PHE A 221 -7.02 0.77 9.18
N GLY A 222 -8.13 1.49 9.06
CA GLY A 222 -8.86 1.64 7.82
C GLY A 222 -9.62 2.97 7.83
N ILE A 223 -9.76 3.57 6.66
CA ILE A 223 -10.63 4.74 6.44
C ILE A 223 -11.85 4.33 5.61
N ALA A 224 -13.01 4.83 6.00
CA ALA A 224 -14.27 4.63 5.32
C ALA A 224 -14.92 5.98 4.94
N ILE A 225 -15.48 6.00 3.73
CA ILE A 225 -16.20 7.12 3.14
C ILE A 225 -17.59 6.60 2.79
N THR A 226 -18.61 7.20 3.39
CA THR A 226 -20.00 6.73 3.29
C THR A 226 -20.88 7.85 2.77
N ARG A 227 -21.72 7.57 1.77
CA ARG A 227 -22.74 8.51 1.28
C ARG A 227 -23.78 8.74 2.37
N ILE A 228 -24.03 10.00 2.71
CA ILE A 228 -24.98 10.35 3.79
C ILE A 228 -26.41 10.02 3.40
N SER A 229 -26.80 10.29 2.15
CA SER A 229 -28.21 10.16 1.71
C SER A 229 -28.71 8.72 1.67
N THR A 230 -27.85 7.74 1.39
CA THR A 230 -28.24 6.32 1.26
C THR A 230 -27.62 5.43 2.34
N GLY A 231 -26.57 5.89 3.01
CA GLY A 231 -25.77 5.06 3.92
C GLY A 231 -24.82 4.10 3.20
N GLU A 232 -24.72 4.15 1.87
CA GLU A 232 -23.84 3.27 1.12
C GLU A 232 -22.37 3.65 1.29
N THR A 233 -21.52 2.63 1.46
CA THR A 233 -20.08 2.81 1.59
C THR A 233 -19.45 2.95 0.21
N LEU A 234 -18.82 4.08 -0.04
CA LEU A 234 -18.16 4.43 -1.31
C LEU A 234 -16.72 3.90 -1.35
N PHE A 235 -16.05 3.94 -0.19
CA PHE A 235 -14.71 3.42 -0.03
C PHE A 235 -14.56 2.94 1.42
N ASN A 236 -13.97 1.77 1.64
CA ASN A 236 -13.65 1.28 2.98
C ASN A 236 -12.43 0.37 2.94
N SER A 237 -11.33 0.86 3.51
CA SER A 237 -10.04 0.17 3.56
C SER A 237 -9.83 -0.66 4.83
N THR A 238 -10.85 -0.80 5.68
CA THR A 238 -10.77 -1.64 6.88
C THR A 238 -10.63 -3.11 6.50
N PRO A 239 -9.54 -3.79 6.88
CA PRO A 239 -9.34 -5.21 6.56
C PRO A 239 -10.41 -6.08 7.22
N ALA A 240 -11.14 -6.85 6.41
CA ALA A 240 -12.25 -7.70 6.85
C ALA A 240 -12.11 -9.17 6.40
N GLY A 241 -10.88 -9.65 6.18
CA GLY A 241 -10.60 -11.06 5.87
C GLY A 241 -10.60 -11.42 4.37
N HIS A 242 -10.60 -10.43 3.47
CA HIS A 242 -10.60 -10.64 2.02
C HIS A 242 -9.53 -9.80 1.27
N PHE A 243 -8.79 -8.97 1.98
CA PHE A 243 -7.69 -8.15 1.48
C PHE A 243 -6.79 -7.72 2.66
N ASN A 244 -5.59 -7.22 2.36
CA ASN A 244 -4.62 -6.81 3.38
C ASN A 244 -4.95 -5.46 4.02
N GLY A 245 -4.42 -5.22 5.21
CA GLY A 245 -4.23 -3.86 5.73
C GLY A 245 -3.30 -3.05 4.86
N LEU A 246 -3.30 -1.73 5.10
CA LEU A 246 -2.40 -0.79 4.45
C LEU A 246 -0.95 -1.32 4.50
N VAL A 247 -0.32 -1.47 3.35
CA VAL A 247 1.13 -1.68 3.26
C VAL A 247 1.77 -0.42 2.72
N PHE A 248 2.84 0.03 3.36
CA PHE A 248 3.56 1.22 2.95
C PHE A 248 5.06 1.00 3.16
N ALA A 249 5.69 0.44 2.13
CA ALA A 249 7.12 0.24 2.03
C ALA A 249 7.73 1.15 0.98
N ASN A 250 9.06 1.28 0.99
CA ASN A 250 9.76 2.18 0.08
C ASN A 250 9.48 1.93 -1.41
N GLN A 251 9.27 0.69 -1.82
CA GLN A 251 8.95 0.34 -3.22
C GLN A 251 7.72 -0.57 -3.34
N TYR A 252 6.83 -0.52 -2.36
CA TYR A 252 5.57 -1.26 -2.39
C TYR A 252 4.53 -0.62 -1.49
N LEU A 253 3.49 -0.07 -2.08
CA LEU A 253 2.35 0.48 -1.38
C LEU A 253 1.12 -0.33 -1.79
N GLU A 254 0.31 -0.76 -0.84
CA GLU A 254 -0.94 -1.47 -1.08
C GLU A 254 -2.07 -0.81 -0.30
N LEU A 255 -3.15 -0.46 -1.00
CA LEU A 255 -4.39 0.04 -0.41
C LEU A 255 -5.58 -0.60 -1.10
N SER A 256 -6.48 -1.16 -0.30
CA SER A 256 -7.68 -1.82 -0.79
C SER A 256 -8.94 -1.08 -0.37
N THR A 257 -10.03 -1.34 -1.07
CA THR A 257 -11.39 -1.03 -0.61
C THR A 257 -12.27 -2.25 -0.75
N SER A 258 -13.13 -2.48 0.25
CA SER A 258 -14.17 -3.51 0.20
C SER A 258 -15.21 -3.20 -0.87
N MET A 259 -15.72 -4.26 -1.51
CA MET A 259 -16.88 -4.21 -2.39
C MET A 259 -18.11 -4.83 -1.69
N PRO A 260 -19.32 -4.30 -1.91
CA PRO A 260 -20.55 -4.88 -1.36
C PRO A 260 -20.77 -6.33 -1.81
N THR A 261 -21.35 -7.15 -0.94
CA THR A 261 -21.61 -8.58 -1.20
C THR A 261 -22.93 -8.86 -1.92
N SER A 262 -23.77 -7.85 -2.10
CA SER A 262 -25.15 -7.94 -2.61
C SER A 262 -25.25 -8.21 -4.12
N ALA A 263 -24.22 -7.87 -4.89
CA ALA A 263 -24.17 -8.06 -6.34
C ALA A 263 -22.72 -8.19 -6.84
N PRO A 264 -22.47 -8.82 -7.99
CA PRO A 264 -21.15 -8.78 -8.62
C PRO A 264 -20.75 -7.31 -8.84
N PRO A 265 -19.51 -6.95 -8.52
CA PRO A 265 -19.06 -5.56 -8.61
C PRO A 265 -19.13 -5.05 -10.06
N THR A 266 -19.74 -3.88 -10.24
CA THR A 266 -19.82 -3.18 -11.51
C THR A 266 -18.99 -1.92 -11.43
N PHE A 267 -17.81 -1.95 -12.05
CA PHE A 267 -16.97 -0.75 -12.18
C PHE A 267 -16.55 -0.52 -13.63
N PHE A 268 -16.20 0.72 -13.94
CA PHE A 268 -15.69 1.17 -15.24
C PHE A 268 -14.37 1.90 -15.01
N GLY A 269 -13.43 1.84 -15.96
CA GLY A 269 -12.14 2.54 -15.87
C GLY A 269 -10.95 1.59 -15.72
N LEU A 270 -9.94 2.01 -14.94
CA LEU A 270 -8.64 1.32 -14.79
C LEU A 270 -7.92 1.16 -16.14
N GLY A 271 -7.78 2.28 -16.87
CA GLY A 271 -7.19 2.30 -18.20
C GLY A 271 -5.67 2.56 -18.20
N GLU A 272 -5.00 2.35 -19.33
CA GLU A 272 -5.55 1.83 -20.59
C GLU A 272 -5.39 0.30 -20.69
N HIS A 273 -6.42 -0.39 -21.16
CA HIS A 273 -6.38 -1.83 -21.44
C HIS A 273 -7.39 -2.16 -22.55
N VAL A 274 -7.16 -3.26 -23.28
CA VAL A 274 -8.13 -3.76 -24.26
C VAL A 274 -9.08 -4.72 -23.55
N GLY A 275 -10.38 -4.41 -23.52
CA GLY A 275 -11.31 -5.26 -22.77
C GLY A 275 -12.76 -4.80 -22.86
N ARG A 276 -13.59 -5.38 -21.99
CA ARG A 276 -14.96 -4.94 -21.81
C ARG A 276 -14.96 -3.60 -21.08
N PHE A 277 -15.90 -2.73 -21.44
CA PHE A 277 -16.07 -1.44 -20.76
C PHE A 277 -16.47 -1.62 -19.30
N LEU A 278 -17.40 -2.54 -19.03
CA LEU A 278 -17.68 -3.02 -17.68
C LEU A 278 -16.54 -3.93 -17.23
N GLY A 279 -15.83 -3.52 -16.19
CA GLY A 279 -14.70 -4.22 -15.60
C GLY A 279 -15.11 -5.58 -15.04
N ASN A 280 -14.22 -6.55 -15.18
CA ASN A 280 -14.35 -7.85 -14.53
C ASN A 280 -13.71 -7.78 -13.15
N ALA A 281 -14.25 -8.56 -12.21
CA ALA A 281 -13.70 -8.66 -10.87
C ALA A 281 -13.65 -10.11 -10.40
N SER A 282 -13.24 -11.03 -11.27
CA SER A 282 -13.12 -12.45 -10.95
C SER A 282 -11.69 -12.81 -10.49
N GLY A 283 -10.93 -11.82 -10.00
CA GLY A 283 -9.50 -11.92 -9.75
C GLY A 283 -8.62 -11.24 -10.81
N ASP A 284 -9.23 -10.39 -11.64
CA ASP A 284 -8.61 -9.68 -12.75
C ASP A 284 -7.55 -8.66 -12.28
N ARG A 285 -6.43 -8.57 -13.00
CA ARG A 285 -5.28 -7.71 -12.68
C ARG A 285 -5.05 -6.66 -13.75
N TYR A 286 -5.39 -5.42 -13.44
CA TYR A 286 -5.24 -4.26 -14.32
C TYR A 286 -3.85 -3.67 -14.12
N THR A 287 -2.88 -4.09 -14.93
CA THR A 287 -1.53 -3.51 -14.93
C THR A 287 -1.56 -2.14 -15.61
N ILE A 288 -1.14 -1.11 -14.90
CA ILE A 288 -1.15 0.28 -15.34
C ILE A 288 0.30 0.78 -15.38
N TRP A 289 0.90 0.64 -16.57
CA TRP A 289 2.24 1.11 -16.86
C TRP A 289 2.38 1.39 -18.36
N ALA A 290 2.70 2.63 -18.74
CA ALA A 290 2.73 3.02 -20.14
C ALA A 290 3.73 2.16 -20.93
N ARG A 291 3.26 1.49 -21.98
CA ARG A 291 4.05 0.61 -22.83
C ARG A 291 3.54 0.68 -24.27
N ASP A 292 4.49 0.79 -25.19
CA ASP A 292 4.22 0.66 -26.62
C ASP A 292 3.87 -0.81 -26.92
N GLN A 293 2.57 -1.09 -26.97
CA GLN A 293 2.00 -2.40 -27.24
C GLN A 293 0.70 -2.25 -28.04
N PRO A 294 0.52 -2.97 -29.16
CA PRO A 294 -0.72 -2.93 -29.93
C PRO A 294 -1.97 -3.15 -29.07
N ALA A 295 -2.94 -2.25 -29.16
CA ALA A 295 -4.23 -2.35 -28.49
C ALA A 295 -5.23 -3.12 -29.37
N ASP A 296 -4.95 -4.40 -29.63
CA ASP A 296 -5.75 -5.27 -30.49
C ASP A 296 -6.31 -6.50 -29.74
N THR A 297 -7.02 -7.37 -30.47
CA THR A 297 -7.68 -8.55 -29.90
C THR A 297 -6.73 -9.59 -29.30
N PHE A 298 -5.43 -9.51 -29.59
CA PHE A 298 -4.42 -10.43 -29.02
C PHE A 298 -3.90 -9.96 -27.66
N HIS A 299 -4.17 -8.71 -27.27
CA HIS A 299 -3.71 -8.08 -26.03
C HIS A 299 -4.88 -7.79 -25.07
N VAL A 300 -5.98 -8.53 -25.25
CA VAL A 300 -7.18 -8.40 -24.42
C VAL A 300 -6.87 -8.79 -22.99
N HIS A 301 -7.32 -7.95 -22.07
CA HIS A 301 -7.32 -8.21 -20.65
C HIS A 301 -8.19 -9.42 -20.30
N THR A 302 -7.62 -10.34 -19.53
CA THR A 302 -8.28 -11.55 -19.03
C THR A 302 -8.11 -11.66 -17.52
N SER A 303 -8.79 -12.63 -16.89
CA SER A 303 -8.60 -12.94 -15.48
C SER A 303 -7.19 -13.43 -15.12
N LYS A 304 -6.39 -13.83 -16.11
CA LYS A 304 -4.96 -14.15 -15.94
C LYS A 304 -4.05 -12.93 -16.13
N GLY A 305 -4.63 -11.75 -16.34
CA GLY A 305 -3.97 -10.52 -16.74
C GLY A 305 -4.17 -10.19 -18.21
N GLY A 306 -3.63 -9.04 -18.61
CA GLY A 306 -3.49 -8.61 -19.99
C GLY A 306 -2.25 -7.74 -20.13
N ASP A 307 -1.93 -7.34 -21.35
CA ASP A 307 -0.84 -6.41 -21.59
C ASP A 307 -1.24 -5.00 -21.12
N ASN A 308 -0.33 -4.34 -20.41
CA ASN A 308 -0.37 -2.90 -20.25
C ASN A 308 -0.03 -2.23 -21.59
N VAL A 309 -0.76 -1.15 -21.91
CA VAL A 309 -0.63 -0.40 -23.18
C VAL A 309 -0.28 1.07 -22.89
N TYR A 310 -0.67 2.03 -23.72
CA TYR A 310 -0.08 3.37 -23.77
C TYR A 310 -0.43 4.27 -22.58
N GLY A 311 -1.70 4.27 -22.17
CA GLY A 311 -2.23 5.19 -21.15
C GLY A 311 -2.15 4.70 -19.71
N VAL A 312 -2.14 5.65 -18.77
CA VAL A 312 -2.11 5.43 -17.31
C VAL A 312 -3.26 6.21 -16.67
N HIS A 313 -4.33 5.50 -16.30
CA HIS A 313 -5.56 6.06 -15.74
C HIS A 313 -6.02 5.23 -14.53
N PRO A 314 -5.39 5.40 -13.34
CA PRO A 314 -5.76 4.73 -12.09
C PRO A 314 -7.04 5.34 -11.47
N PHE A 315 -8.12 5.34 -12.25
CA PHE A 315 -9.43 5.86 -11.89
C PHE A 315 -10.49 4.82 -12.23
N TYR A 316 -11.45 4.62 -11.33
CA TYR A 316 -12.65 3.85 -11.64
C TYR A 316 -13.92 4.58 -11.21
N ILE A 317 -15.03 4.28 -11.88
CA ILE A 317 -16.40 4.67 -11.50
C ILE A 317 -17.14 3.40 -11.10
N ARG A 318 -17.92 3.45 -10.03
CA ARG A 318 -18.82 2.38 -9.60
C ARG A 318 -20.26 2.88 -9.59
N VAL A 319 -21.18 2.05 -10.07
CA VAL A 319 -22.62 2.25 -9.87
C VAL A 319 -23.04 1.53 -8.58
N GLU A 320 -23.67 2.28 -7.69
CA GLU A 320 -24.15 1.86 -6.38
C GLU A 320 -25.46 1.08 -6.49
N ASP A 321 -25.87 0.40 -5.41
CA ASP A 321 -27.09 -0.40 -5.40
C ASP A 321 -28.32 0.51 -5.46
N SER A 322 -28.19 1.75 -4.98
CA SER A 322 -29.19 2.82 -5.15
C SER A 322 -29.31 3.36 -6.57
N GLY A 323 -28.43 2.98 -7.49
CA GLY A 323 -28.33 3.52 -8.85
C GLY A 323 -27.57 4.85 -8.96
N LEU A 324 -27.06 5.37 -7.84
CA LEU A 324 -26.10 6.49 -7.82
C LEU A 324 -24.70 6.01 -8.24
N ALA A 325 -23.76 6.94 -8.39
CA ALA A 325 -22.38 6.57 -8.69
C ALA A 325 -21.36 7.36 -7.89
N HIS A 326 -20.17 6.78 -7.78
CA HIS A 326 -18.98 7.43 -7.26
C HIS A 326 -17.76 7.07 -8.09
N GLY A 327 -16.76 7.95 -8.06
CA GLY A 327 -15.46 7.73 -8.67
C GLY A 327 -14.37 7.61 -7.62
N VAL A 328 -13.34 6.83 -7.89
CA VAL A 328 -12.13 6.76 -7.06
C VAL A 328 -10.91 6.92 -7.96
N PHE A 329 -10.06 7.90 -7.63
CA PHE A 329 -8.81 8.19 -8.33
C PHE A 329 -7.63 8.05 -7.38
N LEU A 330 -6.60 7.31 -7.78
CA LEU A 330 -5.33 7.29 -7.07
C LEU A 330 -4.31 8.12 -7.85
N LEU A 331 -3.94 9.29 -7.33
CA LEU A 331 -2.93 10.16 -7.92
C LEU A 331 -1.52 9.61 -7.63
N ASN A 332 -1.14 8.61 -8.43
CA ASN A 332 0.17 7.97 -8.40
C ASN A 332 0.58 7.63 -9.83
N SER A 333 1.85 7.87 -10.19
CA SER A 333 2.37 7.64 -11.55
C SER A 333 3.56 6.68 -11.58
N ASN A 334 3.82 5.96 -10.49
CA ASN A 334 4.71 4.81 -10.50
C ASN A 334 4.01 3.64 -11.23
N ALA A 335 4.76 2.58 -11.55
CA ALA A 335 4.15 1.35 -12.04
C ALA A 335 3.16 0.82 -11.00
N LEU A 336 1.94 0.57 -11.45
CA LEU A 336 0.80 0.28 -10.60
C LEU A 336 0.01 -0.90 -11.16
N GLU A 337 -0.61 -1.69 -10.28
CA GLU A 337 -1.68 -2.59 -10.66
C GLU A 337 -2.92 -2.34 -9.79
N ALA A 338 -4.09 -2.65 -10.34
CA ALA A 338 -5.32 -2.79 -9.58
C ALA A 338 -5.83 -4.24 -9.70
N VAL A 339 -5.98 -4.92 -8.56
CA VAL A 339 -6.52 -6.28 -8.50
C VAL A 339 -7.99 -6.20 -8.10
N ALA A 340 -8.87 -6.63 -9.00
CA ALA A 340 -10.31 -6.61 -8.81
C ALA A 340 -10.84 -8.02 -8.50
N THR A 341 -11.48 -8.16 -7.35
CA THR A 341 -12.14 -9.38 -6.89
C THR A 341 -13.60 -9.09 -6.56
N PRO A 342 -14.46 -10.09 -6.34
CA PRO A 342 -15.84 -9.84 -5.94
C PRO A 342 -15.95 -9.10 -4.59
N HIS A 343 -14.88 -9.12 -3.78
CA HIS A 343 -14.86 -8.59 -2.42
C HIS A 343 -14.07 -7.29 -2.28
N ALA A 344 -13.20 -6.95 -3.22
CA ALA A 344 -12.31 -5.81 -3.09
C ALA A 344 -11.71 -5.35 -4.43
N ILE A 345 -11.39 -4.05 -4.49
CA ILE A 345 -10.42 -3.50 -5.45
C ILE A 345 -9.17 -3.11 -4.65
N THR A 346 -8.02 -3.62 -5.07
CA THR A 346 -6.74 -3.41 -4.40
C THR A 346 -5.76 -2.72 -5.33
N PHE A 347 -5.33 -1.51 -4.98
CA PHE A 347 -4.25 -0.82 -5.68
C PHE A 347 -2.90 -1.21 -5.08
N ARG A 348 -1.95 -1.57 -5.95
CA ARG A 348 -0.55 -1.82 -5.59
C ARG A 348 0.35 -0.96 -6.46
N THR A 349 1.25 -0.21 -5.86
CA THR A 349 2.18 0.65 -6.60
C THR A 349 3.60 0.54 -6.06
N VAL A 350 4.59 0.71 -6.94
CA VAL A 350 6.02 0.52 -6.60
C VAL A 350 6.70 1.79 -6.08
N GLY A 351 5.94 2.81 -5.68
CA GLY A 351 6.52 4.02 -5.11
C GLY A 351 5.54 5.16 -4.91
N GLY A 352 6.09 6.33 -4.59
CA GLY A 352 5.32 7.55 -4.34
C GLY A 352 4.62 7.52 -2.97
N ILE A 353 3.43 8.12 -2.92
CA ILE A 353 2.54 8.15 -1.76
C ILE A 353 1.17 7.57 -2.14
N ILE A 354 0.30 7.39 -1.14
CA ILE A 354 -1.14 7.22 -1.37
C ILE A 354 -1.76 8.61 -1.39
N ASP A 355 -2.28 9.03 -2.54
CA ASP A 355 -3.04 10.28 -2.70
C ASP A 355 -4.35 9.97 -3.42
N LEU A 356 -5.37 9.66 -2.63
CA LEU A 356 -6.64 9.10 -3.07
C LEU A 356 -7.71 10.20 -3.11
N PHE A 357 -8.51 10.22 -4.17
CA PHE A 357 -9.71 11.05 -4.27
C PHE A 357 -10.93 10.15 -4.39
N VAL A 358 -11.98 10.46 -3.63
CA VAL A 358 -13.31 9.84 -3.79
C VAL A 358 -14.28 10.94 -4.19
N PHE A 359 -14.97 10.73 -5.31
CA PHE A 359 -15.96 11.63 -5.89
C PHE A 359 -17.35 11.04 -5.71
N VAL A 360 -18.30 11.77 -5.14
CA VAL A 360 -19.57 11.24 -4.62
C VAL A 360 -20.71 11.32 -5.65
N GLY A 361 -20.48 11.78 -6.89
CA GLY A 361 -21.54 11.87 -7.91
C GLY A 361 -22.66 12.87 -7.55
N PRO A 362 -23.84 12.79 -8.19
CA PRO A 362 -24.70 11.60 -8.03
C PRO A 362 -24.87 10.70 -9.28
N SER A 363 -24.55 11.18 -10.49
CA SER A 363 -24.71 10.41 -11.74
C SER A 363 -23.38 9.87 -12.27
N ALA A 364 -23.42 8.68 -12.87
CA ALA A 364 -22.29 8.02 -13.53
C ALA A 364 -21.87 8.72 -14.84
#